data_AF-A0AAW5KLS5-F1
#
_entry.id   AF-A0AAW5KLS5-F1
#
_cell.length_a   1.000
_cell.length_b   1.000
_cell.length_c   1.000
_cell.angle_alpha   90.00
_cell.angle_beta   90.00
_cell.angle_gamma   90.00
#
_symmetry.space_group_name_H-M   'P 1'
#
loop_
_entity.id
_entity.type
_entity.pdbx_description
1 polymer ?
#
loop_
_entity_poly.entity_id
_entity_poly.type
_entity_poly.pdbx_seq_one_letter_code
_entity_poly.pdbx_strand_id
1 'polypeptide(L)'
;MKLQKQITNEELLELTRKAFENDEVAEFLCGEKGYSVMGNRDIPINIPTDFGRIVEKGIYELYLTTNDEVIIKKFRKAIMTLNSTPIQVWCAYMACWNQIFNEHSKYPAPFKMIDDTLLKTLKSTLINNESSLRNCKEWMGINKK
;
A
#
# COMPACT_ATOMS: atom_id res chain seq x y z
N MET A 1 2.31 -3.82 27.05
CA MET A 1 2.65 -3.32 25.70
C MET A 1 2.83 -1.81 25.80
N LYS A 2 4.01 -1.26 25.46
CA LYS A 2 4.15 0.21 25.36
C LYS A 2 3.28 0.69 24.19
N LEU A 3 2.42 1.67 24.45
CA LEU A 3 1.59 2.31 23.43
C LEU A 3 2.52 3.01 22.42
N GLN A 4 2.83 2.36 21.30
CA GLN A 4 3.56 2.98 20.21
C GLN A 4 2.68 4.10 19.64
N LYS A 5 3.11 5.35 19.64
CA LYS A 5 2.32 6.51 19.19
C LYS A 5 2.01 6.36 17.69
N GLN A 6 0.77 6.62 17.29
CA GLN A 6 0.41 6.63 15.87
C GLN A 6 0.96 7.92 15.29
N ILE A 7 1.68 7.82 14.17
CA ILE A 7 2.24 9.00 13.49
C ILE A 7 1.11 9.95 13.06
N THR A 8 1.36 11.25 12.98
CA THR A 8 0.42 12.25 12.44
C THR A 8 0.34 12.15 10.91
N ASN A 9 -0.60 12.87 10.28
CA ASN A 9 -0.68 12.94 8.81
C ASN A 9 0.51 13.72 8.22
N GLU A 10 1.04 14.72 8.94
CA GLU A 10 2.24 15.45 8.53
C GLU A 10 3.47 14.54 8.55
N GLU A 11 3.65 13.76 9.62
CA GLU A 11 4.73 12.76 9.73
C GLU A 11 4.61 11.69 8.63
N LEU A 12 3.39 11.26 8.29
CA LEU A 12 3.15 10.34 7.18
C LEU A 12 3.50 10.95 5.82
N LEU A 13 3.13 12.20 5.58
CA LEU A 13 3.44 12.87 4.32
C LEU A 13 4.97 12.99 4.14
N GLU A 14 5.69 13.30 5.20
CA GLU A 14 7.16 13.36 5.17
C GLU A 14 7.79 11.97 4.91
N LEU A 15 7.29 10.93 5.58
CA LEU A 15 7.73 9.55 5.30
C LEU A 15 7.45 9.14 3.85
N THR A 16 6.30 9.54 3.32
CA THR A 16 5.93 9.27 1.92
C THR A 16 6.90 9.99 0.98
N ARG A 17 7.13 11.29 1.19
CA ARG A 17 8.09 12.08 0.40
C ARG A 17 9.47 11.41 0.36
N LYS A 18 9.99 11.02 1.53
CA LYS A 18 11.26 10.31 1.65
C LYS A 18 11.29 9.02 0.82
N ALA A 19 10.24 8.21 0.88
CA ALA A 19 10.17 6.98 0.09
C ALA A 19 10.21 7.24 -1.42
N PHE A 20 9.52 8.28 -1.89
CA PHE A 20 9.51 8.65 -3.32
C PHE A 20 10.85 9.24 -3.77
N GLU A 21 11.49 10.08 -2.94
CA GLU A 21 12.81 10.65 -3.21
C GLU A 21 13.91 9.59 -3.28
N ASN A 22 13.85 8.59 -2.40
CA ASN A 22 14.82 7.49 -2.35
C ASN A 22 14.56 6.35 -3.35
N ASP A 23 13.47 6.40 -4.13
CA ASP A 23 13.00 5.29 -4.98
C ASP A 23 12.61 4.00 -4.22
N GLU A 24 12.15 4.16 -2.97
CA GLU A 24 11.80 3.08 -2.01
C GLU A 24 10.27 2.88 -1.90
N VAL A 25 9.53 3.18 -2.97
CA VAL A 25 8.06 3.15 -2.95
C VAL A 25 7.53 1.72 -2.73
N ALA A 26 8.24 0.69 -3.21
CA ALA A 26 7.85 -0.71 -2.99
C ALA A 26 7.97 -1.09 -1.50
N GLU A 27 9.07 -0.71 -0.85
CA GLU A 27 9.30 -0.92 0.57
C GLU A 27 8.30 -0.14 1.42
N PHE A 28 7.95 1.08 1.00
CA PHE A 28 6.90 1.87 1.63
C PHE A 28 5.53 1.15 1.62
N LEU A 29 5.13 0.58 0.48
CA LEU A 29 3.90 -0.22 0.37
C LEU A 29 3.95 -1.52 1.18
N CYS A 30 5.15 -2.03 1.49
CA CYS A 30 5.35 -3.20 2.34
C CYS A 30 5.55 -2.83 3.82
N GLY A 31 5.59 -1.55 4.19
CA GLY A 31 5.91 -1.11 5.55
C GLY A 31 7.34 -1.45 5.99
N GLU A 32 8.24 -1.72 5.05
CA GLU A 32 9.63 -2.08 5.29
C GLU A 32 10.50 -0.83 5.51
N LYS A 33 11.77 -0.99 5.87
CA LYS A 33 12.74 0.11 6.05
C LYS A 33 12.28 1.24 6.99
N GLY A 34 11.39 0.93 7.94
CA GLY A 34 10.84 1.90 8.88
C GLY A 34 9.62 2.69 8.36
N TYR A 35 9.04 2.28 7.24
CA TYR A 35 7.84 2.89 6.67
C TYR A 35 6.52 2.31 7.19
N SER A 36 6.56 1.33 8.11
CA SER A 36 5.34 0.74 8.66
C SER A 36 4.46 1.79 9.33
N VAL A 37 3.23 1.90 8.85
CA VAL A 37 2.19 2.75 9.44
C VAL A 37 1.18 1.86 10.11
N MET A 38 1.03 2.04 11.42
CA MET A 38 0.14 1.21 12.22
C MET A 38 -1.33 1.48 11.86
N GLY A 39 -2.08 0.40 11.60
CA GLY A 39 -3.52 0.43 11.39
C GLY A 39 -4.31 0.78 12.65
N ASN A 40 -5.63 0.77 12.53
CA ASN A 40 -6.53 1.01 13.66
C ASN A 40 -6.26 0.00 14.79
N ARG A 41 -5.96 0.54 15.98
CA ARG A 41 -5.59 -0.22 17.19
C ARG A 41 -6.69 -1.12 17.72
N ASP A 42 -7.94 -0.72 17.45
CA ASP A 42 -9.12 -1.42 17.95
C ASP A 42 -9.46 -2.62 17.07
N ILE A 43 -8.78 -2.75 15.92
CA ILE A 43 -8.92 -3.87 15.01
C ILE A 43 -7.70 -4.78 15.23
N PRO A 44 -7.86 -6.02 15.72
CA PRO A 44 -6.76 -6.95 15.95
C PRO A 44 -6.27 -7.54 14.62
N ILE A 45 -5.69 -6.71 13.76
CA ILE A 45 -5.14 -7.08 12.46
C ILE A 45 -3.62 -6.98 12.49
N ASN A 46 -2.96 -8.03 11.99
CA ASN A 46 -1.54 -7.98 11.71
C ASN A 46 -1.37 -7.60 10.23
N ILE A 47 -1.15 -6.32 9.94
CA ILE A 47 -0.92 -5.86 8.56
C ILE A 47 0.46 -5.21 8.45
N PRO A 48 1.14 -5.33 7.31
CA PRO A 48 2.43 -4.67 7.05
C PRO A 48 2.37 -3.15 7.24
N THR A 49 1.30 -2.52 6.76
CA THR A 49 1.07 -1.07 6.84
C THR A 49 -0.42 -0.74 6.59
N ASP A 50 -0.89 0.41 7.05
CA ASP A 50 -2.26 0.89 6.86
C ASP A 50 -2.50 1.44 5.45
N PHE A 51 -2.94 0.59 4.51
CA PHE A 51 -3.15 0.94 3.10
C PHE A 51 -4.12 2.11 2.87
N GLY A 52 -5.23 2.16 3.62
CA GLY A 52 -6.19 3.25 3.47
C GLY A 52 -5.51 4.58 3.81
N ARG A 53 -4.73 4.59 4.89
CA ARG A 53 -4.02 5.79 5.32
C ARG A 53 -2.85 6.15 4.41
N ILE A 54 -1.98 5.20 4.04
CA ILE A 54 -0.78 5.51 3.24
C ILE A 54 -1.13 5.93 1.80
N VAL A 55 -2.21 5.40 1.23
CA VAL A 55 -2.68 5.81 -0.10
C VAL A 55 -3.32 7.20 -0.02
N GLU A 56 -4.30 7.41 0.86
CA GLU A 56 -5.07 8.66 0.91
C GLU A 56 -4.33 9.84 1.55
N LYS A 57 -3.62 9.60 2.65
CA LYS A 57 -2.95 10.65 3.44
C LYS A 57 -1.45 10.72 3.18
N GLY A 58 -0.90 9.75 2.46
CA GLY A 58 0.47 9.76 1.98
C GLY A 58 0.53 10.11 0.49
N ILE A 59 0.27 9.13 -0.36
CA ILE A 59 0.53 9.22 -1.81
C ILE A 59 -0.35 10.28 -2.49
N TYR A 60 -1.65 10.28 -2.20
CA TYR A 60 -2.59 11.25 -2.77
C TYR A 60 -2.29 12.67 -2.32
N GLU A 61 -2.02 12.87 -1.02
CA GLU A 61 -1.65 14.17 -0.48
C GLU A 61 -0.32 14.67 -1.07
N LEU A 62 0.67 13.78 -1.24
CA LEU A 62 1.93 14.12 -1.90
C LEU A 62 1.70 14.57 -3.35
N TYR A 63 0.82 13.87 -4.08
CA TYR A 63 0.44 14.29 -5.42
C TYR A 63 -0.30 15.64 -5.42
N LEU A 64 -1.28 15.83 -4.55
CA LEU A 64 -2.07 17.08 -4.49
C LEU A 64 -1.21 18.31 -4.14
N THR A 65 -0.19 18.13 -3.31
CA THR A 65 0.71 19.22 -2.88
C THR A 65 1.81 19.54 -3.90
N THR A 66 2.13 18.62 -4.81
CA THR A 66 3.24 18.80 -5.79
C THR A 66 2.77 18.88 -7.24
N ASN A 67 1.60 18.30 -7.54
CA ASN A 67 1.07 18.03 -8.88
C ASN A 67 2.08 17.28 -9.78
N ASP A 68 2.93 16.43 -9.20
CA ASP A 68 3.99 15.71 -9.90
C ASP A 68 3.52 14.34 -10.41
N GLU A 69 3.38 14.20 -11.74
CA GLU A 69 3.01 12.94 -12.39
C GLU A 69 4.03 11.80 -12.20
N VAL A 70 5.28 12.11 -11.82
CA VAL A 70 6.29 11.08 -11.47
C VAL A 70 5.81 10.22 -10.30
N ILE A 71 5.01 10.78 -9.38
CA ILE A 71 4.41 10.04 -8.26
C ILE A 71 3.53 8.91 -8.79
N ILE A 72 2.68 9.20 -9.79
CA ILE A 72 1.79 8.20 -10.40
C ILE A 72 2.63 7.08 -11.04
N LYS A 73 3.68 7.44 -11.77
CA LYS A 73 4.57 6.49 -12.45
C LYS A 73 5.32 5.60 -11.45
N LYS A 74 5.88 6.17 -10.39
CA LYS A 74 6.59 5.44 -9.34
C LYS A 74 5.66 4.53 -8.54
N PHE A 75 4.47 5.02 -8.18
CA PHE A 75 3.48 4.23 -7.47
C PHE A 75 3.03 3.02 -8.30
N ARG A 76 2.67 3.24 -9.57
CA ARG A 76 2.33 2.15 -10.50
C ARG A 76 3.47 1.16 -10.66
N LYS A 77 4.71 1.64 -10.87
CA LYS A 77 5.90 0.79 -10.99
C LYS A 77 6.07 -0.09 -9.75
N ALA A 78 5.95 0.49 -8.55
CA ALA A 78 6.07 -0.25 -7.29
C ALA A 78 5.04 -1.38 -7.17
N ILE A 79 3.77 -1.13 -7.49
CA ILE A 79 2.74 -2.17 -7.51
C ILE A 79 3.14 -3.33 -8.45
N MET A 80 3.67 -3.00 -9.63
CA MET A 80 4.05 -4.02 -10.63
C MET A 80 5.30 -4.83 -10.24
N THR A 81 6.19 -4.29 -9.40
CA THR A 81 7.41 -5.00 -8.97
C THR A 81 7.20 -5.90 -7.76
N LEU A 82 6.13 -5.70 -7.00
CA LEU A 82 5.81 -6.46 -5.79
C LEU A 82 5.23 -7.84 -6.14
N ASN A 83 6.10 -8.80 -6.46
CA ASN A 83 5.69 -10.14 -6.92
C ASN A 83 6.54 -11.31 -6.38
N SER A 84 7.54 -11.06 -5.55
CA SER A 84 8.54 -12.08 -5.19
C SER A 84 8.16 -12.91 -3.95
N THR A 85 7.33 -12.37 -3.05
CA THR A 85 6.87 -13.07 -1.84
C THR A 85 5.36 -12.94 -1.69
N PRO A 86 4.70 -13.84 -0.92
CA PRO A 86 3.26 -13.73 -0.66
C PRO A 86 2.85 -12.38 -0.04
N ILE A 87 3.70 -11.82 0.81
CA ILE A 87 3.48 -10.50 1.43
C ILE A 87 3.51 -9.42 0.37
N GLN A 88 4.54 -9.40 -0.50
CA GLN A 88 4.64 -8.41 -1.57
C GLN A 88 3.44 -8.51 -2.52
N VAL A 89 3.05 -9.73 -2.92
CA VAL A 89 1.88 -9.95 -3.79
C VAL A 89 0.61 -9.42 -3.14
N TRP A 90 0.44 -9.64 -1.83
CA TRP A 90 -0.69 -9.11 -1.07
C TRP A 90 -0.64 -7.58 -0.97
N CYS A 91 0.52 -6.97 -0.69
CA CYS A 91 0.70 -5.51 -0.68
C CYS A 91 0.39 -4.89 -2.05
N ALA A 92 0.82 -5.51 -3.14
CA ALA A 92 0.50 -5.08 -4.50
C ALA A 92 -1.01 -5.08 -4.74
N TYR A 93 -1.69 -6.15 -4.32
CA TYR A 93 -3.14 -6.25 -4.40
C TYR A 93 -3.83 -5.18 -3.55
N MET A 94 -3.42 -4.98 -2.31
CA MET A 94 -4.04 -4.01 -1.40
C MET A 94 -3.88 -2.58 -1.90
N ALA A 95 -2.70 -2.20 -2.40
CA ALA A 95 -2.47 -0.89 -3.00
C ALA A 95 -3.33 -0.67 -4.25
N CYS A 96 -3.41 -1.66 -5.14
CA CYS A 96 -4.24 -1.60 -6.34
C CYS A 96 -5.74 -1.55 -6.01
N TRP A 97 -6.19 -2.37 -5.05
CA TRP A 97 -7.58 -2.37 -4.58
C TRP A 97 -7.98 -1.01 -4.01
N ASN A 98 -7.14 -0.38 -3.19
CA ASN A 98 -7.41 0.95 -2.64
C ASN A 98 -7.53 2.00 -3.76
N GLN A 99 -6.65 1.94 -4.78
CA GLN A 99 -6.78 2.81 -5.94
C GLN A 99 -8.11 2.61 -6.67
N ILE A 100 -8.48 1.36 -7.00
CA ILE A 100 -9.74 1.03 -7.68
C ILE A 100 -10.94 1.50 -6.87
N PHE A 101 -10.96 1.20 -5.58
CA PHE A 101 -12.04 1.59 -4.67
C PHE A 101 -12.18 3.12 -4.64
N ASN A 102 -11.07 3.83 -4.47
CA ASN A 102 -11.08 5.29 -4.38
C ASN A 102 -11.45 5.96 -5.70
N GLU A 103 -11.06 5.43 -6.87
CA GLU A 103 -11.50 5.93 -8.17
C GLU A 103 -13.02 5.84 -8.39
N HIS A 104 -13.70 4.92 -7.69
CA HIS A 104 -15.16 4.71 -7.76
C HIS A 104 -15.91 5.20 -6.52
N SER A 105 -15.22 5.87 -5.58
CA SER A 105 -15.81 6.33 -4.32
C SER A 105 -16.47 7.70 -4.46
N LYS A 106 -17.17 8.13 -3.40
CA LYS A 106 -17.74 9.49 -3.29
C LYS A 106 -16.67 10.59 -3.24
N TYR A 107 -15.45 10.26 -2.79
CA TYR A 107 -14.31 11.17 -2.71
C TYR A 107 -13.21 10.61 -3.62
N PRO A 108 -13.27 10.91 -4.93
CA PRO A 108 -12.49 10.20 -5.93
C PRO A 108 -11.00 10.39 -5.74
N ALA A 109 -10.23 9.36 -6.09
CA ALA A 109 -8.78 9.44 -6.17
C ALA A 109 -8.35 10.66 -7.03
N PRO A 110 -7.29 11.40 -6.65
CA PRO A 110 -6.86 12.61 -7.34
C PRO A 110 -6.21 12.33 -8.71
N PHE A 111 -5.92 11.08 -9.01
CA PHE A 111 -5.43 10.61 -10.29
C PHE A 111 -6.01 9.23 -10.62
N LYS A 112 -6.01 8.88 -11.90
CA LYS A 112 -6.32 7.54 -12.39
C LYS A 112 -5.07 6.85 -12.89
N MET A 113 -4.90 5.58 -12.55
CA MET A 113 -3.76 4.80 -13.05
C MET A 113 -4.09 3.33 -13.36
N ILE A 114 -5.33 2.91 -13.11
CA ILE A 114 -5.77 1.54 -13.38
C ILE A 114 -6.04 1.39 -14.87
N ASP A 115 -5.38 0.41 -15.49
CA ASP A 115 -5.57 0.03 -16.89
C ASP A 115 -5.53 -1.50 -17.06
N ASP A 116 -5.85 -1.96 -18.26
CA ASP A 116 -5.87 -3.40 -18.60
C ASP A 116 -4.53 -4.09 -18.33
N THR A 117 -3.42 -3.40 -18.58
CA THR A 117 -2.08 -3.96 -18.39
C THR A 117 -1.85 -4.26 -16.92
N LEU A 118 -2.07 -3.28 -16.03
CA LEU A 118 -1.90 -3.45 -14.60
C LEU A 118 -2.83 -4.53 -14.04
N LEU A 119 -4.09 -4.52 -14.45
CA LEU A 119 -5.07 -5.51 -14.01
C LEU A 119 -4.70 -6.93 -14.45
N LYS A 120 -4.28 -7.12 -15.71
CA LYS A 120 -3.86 -8.43 -16.23
C LYS A 120 -2.60 -8.92 -15.52
N THR A 121 -1.61 -8.06 -15.32
CA THR A 121 -0.38 -8.40 -14.58
C THR A 121 -0.71 -8.82 -13.16
N LEU A 122 -1.46 -8.00 -12.42
CA LEU A 122 -1.79 -8.29 -11.02
C LEU A 122 -2.62 -9.57 -10.89
N LYS A 123 -3.62 -9.77 -11.76
CA LYS A 123 -4.41 -11.01 -11.80
C LYS A 123 -3.54 -12.24 -12.03
N SER A 124 -2.60 -12.16 -12.97
CA SER A 124 -1.68 -13.27 -13.26
C SER A 124 -0.77 -13.55 -12.06
N THR A 125 -0.25 -12.51 -11.42
CA THR A 125 0.57 -12.64 -10.20
C THR A 125 -0.21 -13.30 -9.07
N LEU A 126 -1.48 -12.93 -8.86
CA LEU A 126 -2.35 -13.55 -7.85
C LEU A 126 -2.59 -15.03 -8.12
N ILE A 127 -2.92 -15.39 -9.37
CA ILE A 127 -3.17 -16.79 -9.76
C ILE A 127 -1.90 -17.63 -9.57
N ASN A 128 -0.75 -17.13 -10.03
CA ASN A 128 0.52 -17.84 -9.93
C ASN A 128 1.00 -18.05 -8.48
N ASN A 129 0.55 -17.19 -7.55
CA ASN A 129 0.92 -17.25 -6.13
C ASN A 129 -0.22 -17.75 -5.23
N GLU A 130 -1.33 -18.27 -5.79
CA GLU A 130 -2.54 -18.60 -5.04
C GLU A 130 -2.26 -19.54 -3.86
N SER A 131 -1.51 -20.63 -4.09
CA SER A 131 -1.18 -21.60 -3.04
C SER A 131 -0.39 -20.95 -1.90
N SER A 132 0.62 -20.14 -2.21
CA SER A 132 1.45 -19.46 -1.22
C SER A 132 0.67 -18.41 -0.44
N LEU A 133 -0.23 -17.67 -1.11
CA LEU A 133 -1.12 -16.70 -0.47
C LEU A 133 -2.10 -17.38 0.50
N ARG A 134 -2.72 -18.49 0.12
CA ARG A 134 -3.65 -19.25 0.97
C ARG A 134 -3.01 -19.82 2.23
N ASN A 135 -1.70 -20.10 2.17
CA ASN A 135 -0.95 -20.68 3.28
C ASN A 135 -0.16 -19.65 4.10
N CYS A 136 -0.16 -18.37 3.69
CA CYS A 136 0.53 -17.30 4.39
C CYS A 136 -0.22 -16.95 5.69
N LYS A 137 0.47 -17.07 6.83
CA LYS A 137 -0.09 -16.79 8.16
C LYS A 137 0.29 -15.41 8.71
N GLU A 138 1.08 -14.66 7.95
CA GLU A 138 1.69 -13.42 8.43
C GLU A 138 0.67 -12.30 8.59
N TRP A 139 -0.39 -12.26 7.78
CA TRP A 139 -1.37 -11.16 7.78
C TRP A 139 -2.78 -11.55 8.28
N MET A 140 -2.88 -12.60 9.11
CA MET A 140 -4.16 -12.97 9.72
C MET A 140 -4.51 -12.05 10.89
N GLY A 141 -5.80 -11.72 11.05
CA GLY A 141 -6.30 -11.16 12.30
C GLY A 141 -5.87 -12.03 13.48
N ILE A 142 -5.58 -11.41 14.62
CA ILE A 142 -5.16 -12.09 15.85
C ILE A 142 -6.38 -12.78 16.48
N ASN A 143 -7.03 -13.68 15.75
CA ASN A 143 -7.82 -14.73 16.37
C ASN A 143 -6.84 -15.80 16.79
N LYS A 144 -6.16 -15.56 17.93
CA LYS A 144 -5.57 -16.66 18.69
C LYS A 144 -6.72 -17.63 18.97
N LYS A 145 -6.64 -18.84 18.41
CA LYS A 145 -7.45 -19.96 18.89
C LYS A 145 -7.17 -20.17 20.38
#